data_AF-A0A954K977-F1
#
_entry.id   AF-A0A954K977-F1
#
_cell.length_a   1.000
_cell.length_b   1.000
_cell.length_c   1.000
_cell.angle_alpha   90.00
_cell.angle_beta   90.00
_cell.angle_gamma   90.00
#
_symmetry.space_group_name_H-M   'P 1'
#
loop_
_entity.id
_entity.type
_entity.pdbx_description
1 polymer ?
#
loop_
_entity_poly.entity_id
_entity_poly.type
_entity_poly.pdbx_seq_one_letter_code
_entity_poly.pdbx_strand_id
1 'polypeptide(L)'
;GKRFTRLSDDSDFTALALETESVNELVRQTFLKTLTREPTESELKMFVELLQPGYSERVNKDAEIASREPLPRNLVGWSNHLSPEANEIKVSLEAAVKEGDLSTQRLNEDWRNRYEDMLWTLLNSPEFLFVP
;
A
#
# COMPACT_ATOMS: atom_id res chain seq x y z
N GLY A 1 2.35 -0.62 -9.32
CA GLY A 1 2.62 0.30 -8.19
C GLY A 1 1.53 0.33 -7.13
N LYS A 2 0.23 0.40 -7.50
CA LYS A 2 -0.86 0.70 -6.56
C LYS A 2 -0.91 -0.20 -5.31
N ARG A 3 -0.64 -1.50 -5.45
CA ARG A 3 -0.56 -2.46 -4.33
C ARG A 3 0.59 -2.20 -3.34
N PHE A 4 1.68 -1.59 -3.81
CA PHE A 4 2.83 -1.27 -2.96
C PHE A 4 2.62 0.05 -2.22
N THR A 5 2.14 1.07 -2.93
CA THR A 5 2.02 2.43 -2.38
C THR A 5 0.75 2.65 -1.56
N ARG A 6 -0.32 1.89 -1.81
CA ARG A 6 -1.57 2.01 -1.05
C ARG A 6 -1.46 1.32 0.30
N LEU A 7 -1.86 2.02 1.35
CA LEU A 7 -2.03 1.44 2.67
C LEU A 7 -3.41 0.80 2.79
N SER A 8 -3.49 -0.48 2.48
CA SER A 8 -4.63 -1.35 2.76
C SER A 8 -4.48 -2.04 4.11
N ASP A 9 -5.56 -2.63 4.64
CA ASP A 9 -5.49 -3.33 5.94
C ASP A 9 -4.64 -4.62 5.91
N ASP A 10 -4.34 -5.17 4.73
CA ASP A 10 -3.41 -6.29 4.52
C ASP A 10 -1.96 -5.86 4.23
N SER A 11 -1.66 -4.55 4.25
CA SER A 11 -0.33 -4.01 3.97
C SER A 11 0.57 -4.01 5.21
N ASP A 12 1.80 -4.51 5.05
CA ASP A 12 2.86 -4.43 6.07
C ASP A 12 3.14 -3.00 6.52
N PHE A 13 3.01 -2.02 5.61
CA PHE A 13 3.21 -0.60 5.95
C PHE A 13 2.07 -0.05 6.81
N THR A 14 0.85 -0.56 6.64
CA THR A 14 -0.25 -0.23 7.54
C THR A 14 0.00 -0.82 8.92
N ALA A 15 0.48 -2.06 9.02
CA ALA A 15 0.85 -2.66 10.30
C ALA A 15 1.93 -1.83 11.00
N LEU A 16 2.99 -1.47 10.27
CA LEU A 16 4.09 -0.63 10.78
C LEU A 16 3.59 0.75 11.24
N ALA A 17 2.70 1.39 10.46
CA ALA A 17 2.11 2.67 10.83
C ALA A 17 1.23 2.60 12.08
N LEU A 18 0.71 1.44 12.47
CA LEU A 18 -0.12 1.27 13.66
C LEU A 18 0.71 1.03 14.94
N GLU A 19 2.01 0.74 14.80
CA GLU A 19 2.90 0.52 15.94
C GLU A 19 3.18 1.81 16.72
N THR A 20 3.52 1.71 18.01
CA THR A 20 3.71 2.88 18.89
C THR A 20 5.17 3.37 18.91
N GLU A 21 5.83 3.33 17.76
CA GLU A 21 7.22 3.77 17.62
C GLU A 21 7.33 5.26 17.31
N SER A 22 8.55 5.80 17.31
CA SER A 22 8.80 7.19 16.90
C SER A 22 8.71 7.36 15.38
N VAL A 23 8.42 8.58 14.89
CA VAL A 23 8.39 8.88 13.44
C VAL A 23 9.73 8.54 12.78
N ASN A 24 10.85 8.79 13.47
CA ASN A 24 12.18 8.47 12.96
C ASN A 24 12.33 6.96 12.71
N GLU A 25 11.82 6.14 13.63
CA GLU A 25 11.91 4.70 13.52
C GLU A 25 10.98 4.17 12.42
N LEU A 26 9.75 4.70 12.33
CA LEU A 26 8.85 4.41 11.20
C LEU A 26 9.54 4.65 9.85
N VAL A 27 10.23 5.79 9.71
CA VAL A 27 10.95 6.13 8.47
C VAL A 27 12.09 5.13 8.23
N ARG A 28 12.92 4.82 9.22
CA ARG A 28 14.01 3.84 9.09
C ARG A 28 13.51 2.45 8.69
N GLN A 29 12.49 1.94 9.39
CA GLN A 29 11.88 0.66 9.10
C GLN A 29 11.28 0.62 7.69
N THR A 30 10.69 1.73 7.23
CA THR A 30 10.18 1.84 5.86
C THR A 30 11.31 1.77 4.82
N PHE A 31 12.43 2.46 5.06
CA PHE A 31 13.62 2.40 4.22
C PHE A 31 14.23 1.01 4.18
N LEU A 32 14.37 0.34 5.32
CA LEU A 32 14.88 -1.02 5.40
C LEU A 32 13.98 -2.01 4.66
N LYS A 33 12.65 -1.90 4.81
CA LYS A 33 11.69 -2.77 4.11
C LYS A 33 11.65 -2.52 2.60
N THR A 34 11.92 -1.30 2.15
CA THR A 34 11.78 -0.92 0.73
C THR A 34 13.09 -1.02 -0.04
N LEU A 35 14.17 -0.46 0.51
CA LEU A 35 15.47 -0.30 -0.15
C LEU A 35 16.57 -1.14 0.51
N THR A 36 16.26 -1.89 1.59
CA THR A 36 17.22 -2.74 2.30
C THR A 36 18.45 -2.02 2.86
N ARG A 37 18.33 -0.71 3.11
CA ARG A 37 19.35 0.13 3.72
C ARG A 37 18.75 1.11 4.72
N GLU A 38 19.60 1.70 5.55
CA GLU A 38 19.24 2.84 6.38
C GLU A 38 19.10 4.13 5.53
N PRO A 39 18.20 5.05 5.90
CA PRO A 39 18.14 6.38 5.30
C PRO A 39 19.39 7.19 5.65
N THR A 40 19.80 8.06 4.74
CA THR A 40 20.76 9.13 5.04
C THR A 40 20.14 10.17 5.97
N GLU A 41 20.96 11.00 6.64
CA GLU A 41 20.45 12.03 7.55
C GLU A 41 19.51 13.03 6.85
N SER A 42 19.79 13.38 5.58
CA SER A 42 18.95 14.27 4.78
C SER A 42 17.60 13.64 4.44
N GLU A 43 17.60 12.37 4.04
CA GLU A 43 16.36 11.63 3.73
C GLU A 43 15.51 11.46 4.97
N LEU A 44 16.14 11.05 6.08
CA LEU A 44 15.46 10.88 7.36
C LEU A 44 14.78 12.19 7.79
N LYS A 45 15.52 13.30 7.74
CA LYS A 45 14.96 14.62 8.08
C LYS A 45 13.77 14.99 7.19
N MET A 46 13.90 14.83 5.87
CA MET A 46 12.86 15.15 4.90
C MET A 46 11.56 14.37 5.16
N PHE A 47 11.65 13.06 5.38
CA PHE A 47 10.47 12.23 5.61
C PHE A 47 9.88 12.38 7.01
N VAL A 48 10.71 12.67 8.02
CA VAL A 48 10.23 13.01 9.36
C VAL A 48 9.44 14.31 9.30
N GLU A 49 9.93 15.35 8.64
CA GLU A 49 9.20 16.61 8.46
C GLU A 49 7.85 16.41 7.76
N LEU A 50 7.79 15.50 6.77
CA LEU A 50 6.55 15.15 6.07
C LEU A 50 5.54 14.42 6.97
N LEU A 51 5.99 13.46 7.78
CA LEU A 51 5.11 12.56 8.55
C LEU A 51 4.82 13.03 9.99
N GLN A 52 5.61 13.95 10.53
CA GLN A 52 5.47 14.44 11.90
C GLN A 52 4.10 15.08 12.18
N PRO A 53 3.53 15.94 11.30
CA PRO A 53 2.22 16.53 11.54
C PRO A 53 1.13 15.44 11.60
N GLY A 54 0.32 15.41 12.66
CA GLY A 54 -0.76 14.43 12.80
C GLY A 54 -0.34 13.02 13.18
N TYR A 55 0.97 12.74 13.40
CA TYR A 55 1.43 11.40 13.76
C TYR A 55 0.79 10.85 15.04
N SER A 56 0.64 11.68 16.07
CA SER A 56 0.06 11.27 17.36
C SER A 56 -1.43 10.91 17.27
N GLU A 57 -2.15 11.50 16.32
CA GLU A 57 -3.60 11.34 16.12
C GLU A 57 -3.91 10.47 14.89
N ARG A 58 -2.89 9.86 14.28
CA ARG A 58 -3.04 9.14 13.02
C ARG A 58 -3.90 7.89 13.13
N VAL A 59 -3.95 7.25 14.30
CA VAL A 59 -4.64 5.96 14.48
C VAL A 59 -6.08 6.19 14.86
N ASN A 60 -7.00 5.73 14.00
CA ASN A 60 -8.41 5.64 14.30
C ASN A 60 -8.73 4.25 14.87
N LYS A 61 -8.92 4.19 16.19
CA LYS A 61 -9.14 2.92 16.91
C LYS A 61 -10.52 2.32 16.66
N ASP A 62 -11.50 3.14 16.27
CA ASP A 62 -12.89 2.73 16.10
C ASP A 62 -13.21 2.36 14.64
N ALA A 63 -12.22 2.42 13.74
CA ALA A 63 -12.41 2.11 12.35
C ALA A 63 -12.53 0.60 12.08
N GLU A 64 -13.46 0.24 11.19
CA GLU A 64 -13.61 -1.12 10.70
C GLU A 64 -12.48 -1.49 9.71
N ILE A 65 -12.20 -2.79 9.63
CA ILE A 65 -11.26 -3.35 8.66
C ILE A 65 -11.95 -3.36 7.29
N ALA A 66 -11.43 -2.56 6.37
CA ALA A 66 -11.90 -2.48 5.01
C ALA A 66 -11.19 -3.54 4.15
N SER A 67 -11.78 -4.73 4.07
CA SER A 67 -11.30 -5.79 3.17
C SER A 67 -12.28 -6.01 2.03
N ARG A 68 -11.77 -6.20 0.81
CA ARG A 68 -12.59 -6.56 -0.35
C ARG A 68 -12.86 -8.06 -0.32
N GLU A 69 -14.07 -8.46 -0.69
CA GLU A 69 -14.36 -9.88 -0.89
C GLU A 69 -13.40 -10.49 -1.93
N PRO A 70 -12.89 -11.72 -1.68
CA PRO A 70 -12.02 -12.40 -2.63
C PRO A 70 -12.71 -12.55 -3.98
N LEU A 71 -11.99 -12.20 -5.05
CA LEU A 71 -12.52 -12.40 -6.40
C LEU A 71 -12.76 -13.89 -6.68
N PRO A 72 -13.85 -14.23 -7.36
CA PRO A 72 -14.17 -15.62 -7.68
C PRO A 72 -13.08 -16.24 -8.56
N ARG A 73 -12.66 -17.45 -8.22
CA ARG A 73 -11.62 -18.21 -8.94
C ARG A 73 -12.25 -19.27 -9.83
N ASN A 74 -11.48 -19.73 -10.82
CA ASN A 74 -11.83 -20.88 -11.68
C ASN A 74 -13.13 -20.72 -12.50
N LEU A 75 -13.58 -19.49 -12.75
CA LEU A 75 -14.75 -19.22 -13.61
C LEU A 75 -14.51 -19.52 -15.09
N VAL A 76 -13.25 -19.56 -15.51
CA VAL A 76 -12.84 -19.85 -16.89
C VAL A 76 -11.83 -20.99 -16.88
N GLY A 77 -12.09 -22.01 -17.68
CA GLY A 77 -11.25 -23.19 -17.86
C GLY A 77 -11.40 -23.77 -19.27
N TRP A 78 -10.78 -24.92 -19.53
CA TRP A 78 -10.76 -25.55 -20.85
C TRP A 78 -12.15 -25.80 -21.44
N SER A 79 -13.13 -26.12 -20.59
CA SER A 79 -14.51 -26.42 -21.01
C SER A 79 -15.28 -25.20 -21.55
N ASN A 80 -14.90 -23.97 -21.20
CA ASN A 80 -15.61 -22.75 -21.62
C ASN A 80 -14.71 -21.65 -22.23
N HIS A 81 -13.42 -21.93 -22.48
CA HIS A 81 -12.45 -20.90 -22.90
C HIS A 81 -12.73 -20.24 -24.27
N LEU A 82 -13.54 -20.86 -25.13
CA LEU A 82 -13.95 -20.29 -26.44
C LEU A 82 -15.34 -19.61 -26.39
N SER A 83 -15.96 -19.53 -25.21
CA SER A 83 -17.25 -18.86 -25.04
C SER A 83 -17.09 -17.35 -24.92
N PRO A 84 -17.94 -16.52 -25.56
CA PRO A 84 -17.94 -15.06 -25.36
C PRO A 84 -18.05 -14.67 -23.88
N GLU A 85 -18.83 -15.42 -23.10
CA GLU A 85 -19.05 -15.21 -21.67
C GLU A 85 -17.74 -15.34 -20.88
N ALA A 86 -16.86 -16.27 -21.25
CA ALA A 86 -15.55 -16.41 -20.62
C ALA A 86 -14.67 -15.16 -20.81
N ASN A 87 -14.78 -14.49 -21.96
CA ASN A 87 -14.08 -13.24 -22.20
C ASN A 87 -14.63 -12.10 -21.32
N GLU A 88 -15.96 -11.97 -21.21
CA GLU A 88 -16.61 -10.98 -20.33
C GLU A 88 -16.20 -11.16 -18.86
N ILE A 89 -16.15 -12.42 -18.40
CA ILE A 89 -15.66 -12.75 -17.06
C ILE A 89 -14.20 -12.32 -16.87
N LYS A 90 -13.33 -12.54 -17.86
CA LYS A 90 -11.92 -12.13 -17.74
C LYS A 90 -11.75 -10.62 -17.73
N VAL A 91 -12.48 -9.89 -18.56
CA VAL A 91 -12.45 -8.42 -18.60
C VAL A 91 -12.96 -7.83 -17.27
N SER A 92 -14.05 -8.36 -16.73
CA SER A 92 -14.57 -7.90 -15.43
C SER A 92 -13.63 -8.20 -14.27
N LEU A 93 -13.01 -9.39 -14.24
CA LEU A 93 -11.98 -9.73 -13.25
C LEU A 93 -10.74 -8.83 -13.37
N GLU A 94 -10.28 -8.54 -14.60
CA GLU A 94 -9.16 -7.63 -14.82
C GLU A 94 -9.48 -6.23 -14.29
N ALA A 95 -10.68 -5.71 -14.56
CA ALA A 95 -11.14 -4.43 -14.04
C ALA A 95 -11.14 -4.41 -12.50
N ALA A 96 -11.66 -5.46 -11.87
CA ALA A 96 -11.67 -5.59 -10.41
C ALA A 96 -10.26 -5.69 -9.81
N VAL A 97 -9.32 -6.37 -10.47
CA VAL A 97 -7.90 -6.41 -10.05
C VAL A 97 -7.24 -5.03 -10.19
N LYS A 98 -7.55 -4.29 -11.25
CA LYS A 98 -7.02 -2.93 -11.47
C LYS A 98 -7.50 -1.92 -10.42
N GLU A 99 -8.69 -2.10 -9.86
CA GLU A 99 -9.17 -1.27 -8.75
C GLU A 99 -8.25 -1.36 -7.53
N GLY A 100 -7.67 -2.56 -7.28
CA GLY A 100 -6.80 -2.84 -6.15
C GLY A 100 -7.56 -2.93 -4.83
N ASP A 101 -6.81 -3.03 -3.73
CA ASP A 101 -7.39 -3.11 -2.39
C ASP A 101 -7.95 -1.77 -1.92
N LEU A 102 -8.87 -1.80 -0.95
CA LEU A 102 -9.39 -0.59 -0.33
C LEU A 102 -8.30 0.05 0.54
N SER A 103 -8.30 1.37 0.61
CA SER A 103 -7.43 2.08 1.56
C SER A 103 -7.97 1.87 2.98
N THR A 104 -7.06 1.68 3.94
CA THR A 104 -7.41 1.50 5.36
C THR A 104 -8.14 2.72 5.90
N GLN A 105 -9.12 2.45 6.76
CA GLN A 105 -9.84 3.46 7.53
C GLN A 105 -9.26 3.63 8.95
N ARG A 106 -8.33 2.74 9.33
CA ARG A 106 -7.67 2.73 10.64
C ARG A 106 -6.62 3.84 10.79
N LEU A 107 -6.26 4.48 9.68
CA LEU A 107 -5.40 5.64 9.65
C LEU A 107 -6.19 6.86 9.20
N ASN A 108 -5.89 8.01 9.80
CA ASN A 108 -6.40 9.30 9.34
C ASN A 108 -6.02 9.50 7.86
N GLU A 109 -6.99 9.90 7.04
CA GLU A 109 -6.83 10.00 5.59
C GLU A 109 -5.69 10.93 5.18
N ASP A 110 -5.57 12.11 5.79
CA ASP A 110 -4.52 13.08 5.45
C ASP A 110 -3.13 12.52 5.76
N TRP A 111 -2.97 11.92 6.95
CA TRP A 111 -1.70 11.33 7.36
C TRP A 111 -1.34 10.11 6.50
N ARG A 112 -2.32 9.24 6.23
CA ARG A 112 -2.17 8.08 5.36
C ARG A 112 -1.67 8.50 3.98
N ASN A 113 -2.30 9.51 3.36
CA ASN A 113 -1.92 9.96 2.02
C ASN A 113 -0.45 10.45 1.98
N ARG A 114 0.01 11.17 3.01
CA ARG A 114 1.43 11.58 3.11
C ARG A 114 2.39 10.40 3.23
N TYR A 115 1.98 9.33 3.89
CA TYR A 115 2.79 8.11 3.96
C TYR A 115 2.77 7.32 2.64
N GLU A 116 1.62 7.26 1.96
CA GLU A 116 1.54 6.72 0.59
C GLU A 116 2.45 7.51 -0.39
N ASP A 117 2.54 8.84 -0.24
CA ASP A 117 3.43 9.71 -1.04
C ASP A 117 4.92 9.41 -0.78
N MET A 118 5.29 9.12 0.47
CA MET A 118 6.64 8.65 0.81
C MET A 118 6.93 7.31 0.10
N LEU A 119 6.03 6.33 0.21
CA LEU A 119 6.20 5.03 -0.47
C LEU A 119 6.29 5.19 -1.99
N TRP A 120 5.48 6.09 -2.56
CA TRP A 120 5.53 6.41 -3.98
C TRP A 120 6.88 7.01 -4.36
N THR A 121 7.43 7.91 -3.54
CA THR A 121 8.75 8.51 -3.77
C THR A 121 9.86 7.46 -3.72
N LEU A 122 9.83 6.54 -2.75
CA LEU A 122 10.79 5.44 -2.66
C LEU A 122 10.70 4.50 -3.87
N LEU A 123 9.48 4.14 -4.27
CA LEU A 123 9.23 3.27 -5.43
C LEU A 123 9.75 3.87 -6.74
N ASN A 124 9.69 5.19 -6.89
CA ASN A 124 10.16 5.90 -8.09
C ASN A 124 11.60 6.42 -7.94
N SER A 125 12.29 6.09 -6.85
CA SER A 125 13.70 6.43 -6.69
C SER A 125 14.56 5.62 -7.66
N PRO A 126 15.70 6.16 -8.13
CA PRO A 126 16.62 5.45 -9.02
C PRO A 126 17.25 4.20 -8.37
N GLU A 127 17.15 4.08 -7.04
CA GLU A 127 17.62 2.94 -6.28
C GLU A 127 16.65 1.75 -6.32
N PHE A 128 15.37 2.01 -6.59
CA PHE A 128 14.38 0.96 -6.74
C PHE A 128 14.56 0.28 -8.10
N LEU A 129 15.34 -0.79 -8.13
CA LEU A 129 15.61 -1.56 -9.35
C LEU A 129 14.40 -2.44 -9.70
N PHE A 130 13.62 -2.01 -10.68
CA PHE A 130 12.63 -2.85 -11.35
C PHE A 130 13.22 -3.39 -12.66
N VAL A 131 13.56 -4.68 -12.70
CA VAL A 131 13.94 -5.37 -13.94
C VAL A 131 12.68 -6.07 -14.49
N PRO A 132 12.15 -5.62 -15.64
CA PRO A 132 10.91 -6.16 -16.22
C PRO A 132 11.06 -7.56 -16.81
#